data_AF-A0A238JDS0-F1
#
_entry.id   AF-A0A238JDS0-F1
#
_cell.length_a   1.000
_cell.length_b   1.000
_cell.length_c   1.000
_cell.angle_alpha   90.00
_cell.angle_beta   90.00
_cell.angle_gamma   90.00
#
_symmetry.space_group_name_H-M   'P 1'
#
loop_
_entity.id
_entity.type
_entity.pdbx_description
1 polymer ?
#
loop_
_entity_poly.entity_id
_entity_poly.type
_entity_poly.pdbx_seq_one_letter_code
_entity_poly.pdbx_strand_id
1 'polypeptide(L)'
;MSRETITLEIKDLTQFARSLRAELPHKPSHVETLGLVARAAGYRNFQHLRARNAPKPVADDKLVARALEHFDDNGFLKRWPGKTRIQALCLWVLWSRLPARQVMREREISQAIDDMTLFRDAAQIRRGMIEHRLVMRNLDGSAYERIEQAPPPEARALIAQLP
;
A
#
# COMPACT_ATOMS: atom_id res chain seq x y z
N MET A 1 -19.07 -4.08 0.93
CA MET A 1 -18.46 -3.31 -0.16
C MET A 1 -18.35 -1.87 0.31
N SER A 2 -17.15 -1.37 0.61
CA SER A 2 -16.93 0.02 1.04
C SER A 2 -17.22 0.98 -0.12
N ARG A 3 -17.90 2.10 0.17
CA ARG A 3 -18.20 3.14 -0.83
C ARG A 3 -16.91 3.92 -1.13
N GLU A 4 -16.35 3.74 -2.32
CA GLU A 4 -15.26 4.60 -2.80
C GLU A 4 -15.79 6.02 -2.98
N THR A 5 -15.24 6.97 -2.22
CA THR A 5 -15.63 8.37 -2.31
C THR A 5 -14.68 9.06 -3.28
N ILE A 6 -15.19 9.55 -4.41
CA ILE A 6 -14.43 10.30 -5.42
C ILE A 6 -14.74 11.77 -5.21
N THR A 7 -13.72 12.58 -4.90
CA THR A 7 -13.86 14.03 -4.75
C THR A 7 -13.64 14.70 -6.11
N LEU A 8 -14.43 15.72 -6.43
CA LEU A 8 -14.27 16.53 -7.64
C LEU A 8 -14.19 18.01 -7.23
N GLU A 9 -13.04 18.64 -7.49
CA GLU A 9 -12.87 20.08 -7.30
C GLU A 9 -13.23 20.83 -8.58
N ILE A 10 -14.11 21.83 -8.47
CA ILE A 10 -14.56 22.66 -9.58
C ILE A 10 -14.03 24.08 -9.37
N LYS A 11 -13.01 24.44 -10.15
CA LYS A 11 -12.35 25.76 -10.05
C LYS A 11 -13.23 26.92 -10.53
N ASP A 12 -14.04 26.69 -11.56
CA ASP A 12 -15.02 27.65 -12.07
C ASP A 12 -16.40 27.00 -12.13
N LEU A 13 -17.22 27.31 -11.12
CA LEU A 13 -18.57 26.77 -10.98
C LEU A 13 -19.49 27.23 -12.11
N THR A 14 -19.31 28.46 -12.61
CA THR A 14 -20.20 29.04 -13.61
C THR A 14 -19.94 28.43 -14.98
N GLN A 15 -18.67 28.27 -15.37
CA GLN A 15 -18.30 27.58 -16.60
C GLN A 15 -18.70 26.10 -16.59
N PHE A 16 -18.51 25.42 -15.45
CA PHE A 16 -18.94 24.03 -15.26
C PHE A 16 -20.44 23.88 -15.47
N ALA A 17 -21.25 24.71 -14.78
CA ALA A 17 -22.71 24.62 -14.85
C ALA A 17 -23.23 24.91 -16.27
N ARG A 18 -22.61 25.86 -16.99
CA ARG A 18 -22.94 26.14 -18.40
C ARG A 18 -22.66 24.93 -19.30
N SER A 19 -21.48 24.32 -19.15
CA SER A 19 -21.08 23.15 -19.95
C SER A 19 -21.97 21.95 -19.66
N LEU A 20 -22.30 21.71 -18.38
CA LEU A 20 -23.20 20.63 -17.97
C LEU A 20 -24.61 20.82 -18.54
N ARG A 21 -25.16 22.04 -18.44
CA ARG A 21 -26.50 22.36 -18.96
C ARG A 21 -26.59 22.20 -20.47
N ALA A 22 -25.54 22.55 -21.21
CA ALA A 22 -25.53 22.46 -22.68
C ALA A 22 -25.69 21.02 -23.19
N GLU A 23 -25.25 20.02 -22.41
CA GLU A 23 -25.28 18.61 -22.80
C GLU A 23 -26.38 17.80 -22.09
N LEU A 24 -27.20 18.41 -21.23
CA LEU A 24 -28.14 17.70 -20.37
C LEU A 24 -29.40 17.25 -21.17
N PRO A 25 -29.64 15.94 -21.37
CA PRO A 25 -30.88 15.47 -21.99
C PRO A 25 -32.04 15.50 -21.00
N HIS A 26 -33.27 15.22 -21.47
CA HIS A 26 -34.39 14.99 -20.57
C HIS A 26 -34.20 13.69 -19.80
N LYS A 27 -33.88 13.83 -18.50
CA LYS A 27 -33.76 12.75 -17.50
C LYS A 27 -32.69 11.69 -17.84
N PRO A 28 -31.40 12.05 -17.80
CA PRO A 28 -30.32 11.08 -17.97
C PRO A 28 -30.37 9.99 -16.90
N SER A 29 -29.95 8.78 -17.26
CA SER A 29 -29.65 7.72 -16.30
C SER A 29 -28.49 8.12 -15.38
N HIS A 30 -28.28 7.36 -14.31
CA HIS A 30 -27.17 7.63 -13.38
C HIS A 30 -25.80 7.59 -14.08
N VAL A 31 -25.57 6.60 -14.95
CA VAL A 31 -24.29 6.44 -15.66
C VAL A 31 -24.06 7.59 -16.65
N GLU A 32 -25.10 8.02 -17.36
CA GLU A 32 -25.03 9.17 -18.26
C GLU A 32 -24.74 10.46 -17.49
N THR A 33 -25.38 10.63 -16.32
CA THR A 33 -25.13 11.77 -15.42
C THR A 33 -23.66 11.83 -15.00
N LEU A 34 -23.07 10.70 -14.61
CA LEU A 34 -21.64 10.63 -14.26
C LEU A 34 -20.73 11.00 -15.44
N GLY A 35 -21.08 10.57 -16.66
CA GLY A 35 -20.36 10.93 -17.88
C GLY A 35 -20.44 12.43 -18.20
N LEU A 36 -21.63 13.03 -18.04
CA LEU A 36 -21.87 14.46 -18.25
C LEU A 36 -21.12 15.32 -17.23
N VAL A 37 -21.16 14.94 -15.94
CA VAL A 37 -20.39 15.62 -14.89
C VAL A 37 -18.89 15.56 -15.17
N ALA A 38 -18.38 14.41 -15.62
CA ALA A 38 -16.97 14.27 -15.96
C ALA A 38 -16.56 15.19 -17.12
N ARG A 39 -17.34 15.23 -18.20
CA ARG A 39 -17.07 16.09 -19.36
C ARG A 39 -17.17 17.57 -19.03
N ALA A 40 -18.20 17.98 -18.30
CA ALA A 40 -18.37 19.36 -17.84
C ALA A 40 -17.22 19.83 -16.93
N ALA A 41 -16.59 18.92 -16.19
CA ALA A 41 -15.40 19.19 -15.38
C ALA A 41 -14.07 19.05 -16.16
N GLY A 42 -14.11 18.88 -17.49
CA GLY A 42 -12.93 18.82 -18.35
C GLY A 42 -12.26 17.44 -18.48
N TYR A 43 -12.90 16.36 -18.01
CA TYR A 43 -12.41 14.99 -18.18
C TYR A 43 -13.00 14.34 -19.44
N ARG A 44 -12.23 13.45 -20.07
CA ARG A 44 -12.70 12.73 -21.28
C ARG A 44 -13.94 11.87 -21.02
N ASN A 45 -14.00 11.22 -19.86
CA ASN A 45 -15.11 10.37 -19.41
C ASN A 45 -15.02 10.12 -17.90
N PHE A 46 -16.01 9.42 -17.33
CA PHE A 46 -16.04 9.10 -15.91
C PHE A 46 -14.85 8.24 -15.44
N GLN A 47 -14.33 7.32 -16.26
CA GLN A 47 -13.16 6.52 -15.89
C GLN A 47 -11.89 7.36 -15.78
N HIS A 48 -11.71 8.34 -16.67
CA HIS A 48 -10.62 9.31 -16.58
C HIS A 48 -10.74 10.19 -15.33
N LEU A 49 -11.96 10.62 -14.98
CA LEU A 49 -12.22 11.35 -13.74
C LEU A 49 -11.90 10.49 -12.52
N ARG A 50 -12.41 9.26 -12.47
CA ARG A 50 -12.17 8.31 -11.36
C ARG A 50 -10.69 7.99 -11.21
N ALA A 51 -9.96 7.72 -12.30
CA ALA A 51 -8.54 7.42 -12.24
C ALA A 51 -7.71 8.60 -11.70
N ARG A 52 -8.07 9.85 -12.06
CA ARG A 52 -7.36 11.05 -11.58
C ARG A 52 -7.72 11.45 -10.16
N ASN A 53 -8.95 11.20 -9.74
CA ASN A 53 -9.48 11.67 -8.45
C ASN A 53 -9.76 10.54 -7.44
N ALA A 54 -9.36 9.31 -7.77
CA ALA A 54 -9.42 8.21 -6.82
C ALA A 54 -8.66 8.66 -5.56
N PRO A 55 -9.28 8.56 -4.36
CA PRO A 55 -8.61 8.96 -3.14
C PRO A 55 -7.32 8.13 -3.03
N LYS A 56 -6.19 8.83 -2.85
CA LYS A 56 -4.96 8.13 -2.47
C LYS A 56 -5.27 7.43 -1.16
N PRO A 57 -5.08 6.11 -1.05
CA PRO A 57 -5.38 5.42 0.18
C PRO A 57 -4.47 5.99 1.28
N VAL A 58 -5.10 6.64 2.27
CA VAL A 58 -4.45 7.27 3.41
C VAL A 58 -4.12 6.17 4.41
N ALA A 59 -2.95 6.25 5.04
CA ALA A 59 -2.55 5.31 6.07
C ALA A 59 -3.47 5.44 7.29
N ASP A 60 -3.80 4.31 7.93
CA ASP A 60 -4.40 4.30 9.26
C ASP A 60 -3.32 4.57 10.31
N ASP A 61 -3.21 5.83 10.75
CA ASP A 61 -2.19 6.26 11.71
C ASP A 61 -2.22 5.46 13.03
N LYS A 62 -3.40 5.00 13.48
CA LYS A 62 -3.49 4.18 14.70
C LYS A 62 -2.86 2.81 14.48
N LEU A 63 -3.00 2.26 13.28
CA LEU A 63 -2.37 0.99 12.93
C LEU A 63 -0.85 1.14 12.80
N VAL A 64 -0.39 2.24 12.21
CA VAL A 64 1.04 2.58 12.11
C VAL A 64 1.65 2.73 13.50
N ALA A 65 1.02 3.51 14.38
CA ALA A 65 1.46 3.69 15.77
C ALA A 65 1.60 2.36 16.52
N ARG A 66 0.61 1.48 16.40
CA ARG A 66 0.66 0.13 17.00
C ARG A 66 1.79 -0.72 16.44
N ALA A 67 2.12 -0.59 15.16
CA ALA A 67 3.24 -1.32 14.56
C ALA A 67 4.59 -0.76 15.03
N LEU A 68 4.71 0.57 15.19
CA LEU A 68 5.91 1.23 15.71
C LEU A 68 6.31 0.74 17.10
N GLU A 69 5.35 0.44 17.98
CA GLU A 69 5.62 -0.10 19.34
C GLU A 69 6.48 -1.38 19.33
N HIS A 70 6.50 -2.12 18.22
CA HIS A 70 7.29 -3.34 18.06
C HIS A 70 8.75 -3.10 17.67
N PHE A 71 9.11 -1.90 17.26
CA PHE A 71 10.49 -1.52 16.90
C PHE A 71 11.17 -0.77 18.05
N ASP A 72 12.50 -0.88 18.14
CA ASP A 72 13.30 -0.01 19.00
C ASP A 72 13.65 1.31 18.29
N ASP A 73 14.39 2.17 18.98
CA ASP A 73 14.76 3.50 18.48
C ASP A 73 15.71 3.43 17.27
N ASN A 74 16.37 2.28 17.04
CA ASN A 74 17.22 2.02 15.88
C ASN A 74 16.46 1.28 14.76
N GLY A 75 15.16 1.08 14.93
CA GLY A 75 14.31 0.36 13.97
C GLY A 75 14.56 -1.15 13.92
N PHE A 76 15.16 -1.77 14.94
CA PHE A 76 15.20 -3.22 15.09
C PHE A 76 13.87 -3.74 15.64
N LEU A 77 13.37 -4.85 15.10
CA LEU A 77 12.15 -5.47 15.60
C LEU A 77 12.43 -6.15 16.95
N LYS A 78 11.83 -5.64 18.03
CA LYS A 78 12.07 -6.09 19.42
C LYS A 78 11.47 -7.46 19.71
N ARG A 79 10.28 -7.73 19.16
CA ARG A 79 9.51 -8.96 19.38
C ARG A 79 8.57 -9.25 18.24
N TRP A 80 8.26 -10.53 18.02
CA TRP A 80 7.27 -10.94 17.04
C TRP A 80 5.85 -10.52 17.47
N PRO A 81 5.08 -9.78 16.64
CA PRO A 81 3.72 -9.38 17.00
C PRO A 81 2.76 -10.57 17.05
N GLY A 82 1.79 -10.57 17.96
CA GLY A 82 0.77 -11.63 18.03
C GLY A 82 -0.38 -11.48 17.02
N LYS A 83 -0.59 -10.28 16.47
CA LYS A 83 -1.68 -9.98 15.53
C LYS A 83 -1.16 -10.02 14.09
N THR A 84 -1.77 -10.84 13.23
CA THR A 84 -1.37 -11.03 11.81
C THR A 84 -1.28 -9.72 11.02
N ARG A 85 -2.20 -8.77 11.25
CA ARG A 85 -2.15 -7.47 10.56
C ARG A 85 -0.92 -6.64 10.95
N ILE A 86 -0.48 -6.72 12.21
CA ILE A 86 0.74 -6.03 12.67
C ILE A 86 1.98 -6.79 12.20
N GLN A 87 1.97 -8.13 12.23
CA GLN A 87 3.03 -8.96 11.64
C GLN A 87 3.30 -8.54 10.19
N ALA A 88 2.25 -8.44 9.37
CA ALA A 88 2.37 -8.02 7.98
C ALA A 88 3.09 -6.66 7.85
N LEU A 89 2.74 -5.66 8.66
CA LEU A 89 3.39 -4.34 8.62
C LEU A 89 4.85 -4.39 9.06
N CYS A 90 5.15 -5.13 10.13
CA CYS A 90 6.53 -5.32 10.57
C CYS A 90 7.38 -6.02 9.49
N LEU A 91 6.81 -7.02 8.80
CA LEU A 91 7.48 -7.71 7.71
C LEU A 91 7.79 -6.79 6.53
N TRP A 92 6.92 -5.81 6.21
CA TRP A 92 7.20 -4.82 5.17
C TRP A 92 8.43 -3.97 5.48
N VAL A 93 8.66 -3.62 6.74
CA VAL A 93 9.87 -2.89 7.16
C VAL A 93 11.11 -3.73 6.88
N LEU A 94 11.12 -4.98 7.36
CA LEU A 94 12.24 -5.90 7.13
C LEU A 94 12.47 -6.14 5.63
N TRP A 95 11.40 -6.36 4.87
CA TRP A 95 11.43 -6.54 3.42
C TRP A 95 12.04 -5.34 2.68
N SER A 96 11.75 -4.10 3.13
CA SER A 96 12.24 -2.89 2.48
C SER A 96 13.77 -2.75 2.56
N ARG A 97 14.38 -3.36 3.57
CA ARG A 97 15.82 -3.38 3.83
C ARG A 97 16.54 -4.57 3.18
N LEU A 98 15.82 -5.57 2.69
CA LEU A 98 16.41 -6.66 1.91
C LEU A 98 16.91 -6.14 0.55
N PRO A 99 18.01 -6.72 0.00
CA PRO A 99 18.53 -6.31 -1.29
C PRO A 99 17.49 -6.55 -2.41
N ALA A 100 17.33 -5.53 -3.25
CA ALA A 100 16.42 -5.59 -4.40
C ALA A 100 16.99 -6.48 -5.51
N ARG A 101 16.14 -7.33 -6.12
CA ARG A 101 16.49 -8.16 -7.28
C ARG A 101 17.77 -9.01 -7.09
N GLN A 102 17.98 -9.49 -5.87
CA GLN A 102 19.12 -10.34 -5.53
C GLN A 102 18.62 -11.66 -4.93
N VAL A 103 19.15 -12.76 -5.43
CA VAL A 103 18.94 -14.08 -4.84
C VAL A 103 19.84 -14.22 -3.61
N MET A 104 19.23 -14.58 -2.49
CA MET A 104 19.90 -14.87 -1.23
C MET A 104 19.77 -16.35 -0.91
N ARG A 105 20.85 -16.95 -0.45
CA ARG A 105 20.82 -18.27 0.16
C ARG A 105 20.13 -18.22 1.51
N GLU A 106 19.65 -19.36 2.00
CA GLU A 106 19.00 -19.44 3.31
C GLU A 106 19.80 -18.76 4.43
N ARG A 107 21.13 -18.99 4.48
CA ARG A 107 22.00 -18.37 5.50
C ARG A 107 22.09 -16.85 5.34
N GLU A 108 22.09 -16.35 4.12
CA GLU A 108 22.21 -14.91 3.81
C GLU A 108 20.94 -14.16 4.21
N ILE A 109 19.76 -14.67 3.85
CA ILE A 109 18.50 -14.08 4.30
C ILE A 109 18.31 -14.23 5.82
N SER A 110 18.77 -15.34 6.41
CA SER A 110 18.73 -15.52 7.87
C SER A 110 19.55 -14.46 8.57
N GLN A 111 20.78 -14.23 8.09
CA GLN A 111 21.67 -13.21 8.64
C GLN A 111 21.09 -11.81 8.47
N ALA A 112 20.57 -11.48 7.28
CA ALA A 112 19.93 -10.19 7.04
C ALA A 112 18.75 -9.94 7.99
N ILE A 113 17.92 -10.95 8.26
CA ILE A 113 16.82 -10.86 9.24
C ILE A 113 17.37 -10.63 10.65
N ASP A 114 18.36 -11.43 11.03
CA ASP A 114 19.01 -11.38 12.33
C ASP A 114 19.69 -10.01 12.60
N ASP A 115 20.17 -9.35 11.55
CA ASP A 115 20.73 -7.99 11.58
C ASP A 115 19.62 -6.91 11.64
N MET A 116 18.35 -7.30 11.69
CA MET A 116 17.20 -6.39 11.80
C MET A 116 16.27 -6.71 12.98
N THR A 117 16.55 -7.77 13.76
CA THR A 117 15.72 -8.24 14.86
C THR A 117 16.52 -8.38 16.15
N LEU A 118 15.94 -8.00 17.30
CA LEU A 118 16.56 -8.20 18.62
C LEU A 118 16.36 -9.62 19.17
N PHE A 119 15.54 -10.43 18.52
CA PHE A 119 15.32 -11.84 18.83
C PHE A 119 15.89 -12.73 17.71
N ARG A 120 16.19 -13.99 18.03
CA ARG A 120 16.83 -14.94 17.09
C ARG A 120 15.83 -15.98 16.63
N ASP A 121 14.94 -15.58 15.72
CA ASP A 121 14.01 -16.49 15.04
C ASP A 121 13.80 -16.07 13.58
N ALA A 122 14.88 -16.13 12.79
CA ALA A 122 14.80 -15.83 11.38
C ALA A 122 13.89 -16.80 10.61
N ALA A 123 13.68 -18.02 11.10
CA ALA A 123 12.81 -19.00 10.46
C ALA A 123 11.33 -18.55 10.50
N GLN A 124 10.87 -18.04 11.66
CA GLN A 124 9.52 -17.48 11.80
C GLN A 124 9.31 -16.28 10.87
N ILE A 125 10.31 -15.41 10.73
CA ILE A 125 10.24 -14.25 9.84
C ILE A 125 10.21 -14.68 8.37
N ARG A 126 11.08 -15.59 7.94
CA ARG A 126 11.09 -16.12 6.56
C ARG A 126 9.74 -16.73 6.20
N ARG A 127 9.17 -17.54 7.10
CA ARG A 127 7.84 -18.13 6.90
C ARG A 127 6.78 -17.05 6.72
N GLY A 128 6.76 -16.04 7.59
CA GLY A 128 5.85 -14.91 7.46
C GLY A 128 6.01 -14.15 6.13
N MET A 129 7.25 -13.90 5.69
CA MET A 129 7.49 -13.23 4.40
C MET A 129 6.96 -14.03 3.21
N ILE A 130 7.04 -15.36 3.24
CA ILE A 130 6.48 -16.23 2.20
C ILE A 130 4.95 -16.21 2.25
N GLU A 131 4.36 -16.38 3.43
CA GLU A 131 2.90 -16.36 3.62
C GLU A 131 2.27 -15.05 3.15
N HIS A 132 2.95 -13.93 3.41
CA HIS A 132 2.55 -12.59 2.95
C HIS A 132 2.98 -12.25 1.52
N ARG A 133 3.59 -13.20 0.78
CA ARG A 133 4.06 -13.03 -0.61
C ARG A 133 5.00 -11.84 -0.79
N LEU A 134 5.86 -11.61 0.19
CA LEU A 134 6.91 -10.57 0.16
C LEU A 134 8.23 -11.12 -0.37
N VAL A 135 8.48 -12.40 -0.12
CA VAL A 135 9.66 -13.14 -0.57
C VAL A 135 9.19 -14.44 -1.18
N MET A 136 9.81 -14.84 -2.29
CA MET A 136 9.66 -16.18 -2.86
C MET A 136 10.81 -17.08 -2.43
N ARG A 137 10.53 -18.37 -2.31
CA ARG A 137 11.49 -19.43 -1.97
C ARG A 137 11.39 -20.52 -3.04
N ASN A 138 12.52 -21.02 -3.51
CA ASN A 138 12.52 -22.19 -4.39
C ASN A 138 12.13 -23.47 -3.64
N LEU A 139 11.87 -24.57 -4.37
CA LEU A 139 11.28 -25.78 -3.79
C LEU A 139 12.21 -26.47 -2.77
N ASP A 140 13.51 -26.51 -3.06
CA ASP A 140 14.52 -27.08 -2.15
C ASP A 140 14.85 -26.15 -0.97
N GLY A 141 14.41 -24.89 -1.05
CA GLY A 141 14.59 -23.90 0.00
C GLY A 141 15.95 -23.24 0.11
N SER A 142 16.83 -23.50 -0.83
CA SER A 142 18.18 -22.95 -0.85
C SER A 142 18.22 -21.49 -1.29
N ALA A 143 17.22 -21.01 -2.03
CA ALA A 143 17.20 -19.69 -2.64
C ALA A 143 15.93 -18.90 -2.28
N TYR A 144 16.16 -17.64 -1.90
CA TYR A 144 15.14 -16.66 -1.54
C TYR A 144 15.33 -15.41 -2.39
N GLU A 145 14.22 -14.84 -2.86
CA GLU A 145 14.25 -13.59 -3.62
C GLU A 145 13.11 -12.67 -3.19
N ARG A 146 13.43 -11.38 -3.09
CA ARG A 146 12.46 -10.34 -2.79
C ARG A 146 11.48 -10.19 -3.95
N ILE A 147 10.17 -10.29 -3.67
CA ILE A 147 9.13 -9.99 -4.66
C ILE A 147 8.98 -8.47 -4.70
N GLU A 148 9.34 -7.84 -5.82
CA GLU A 148 9.24 -6.39 -6.00
C GLU A 148 7.78 -5.94 -6.16
N GLN A 149 7.32 -5.10 -5.23
CA GLN A 149 5.94 -4.62 -5.19
C GLN A 149 5.85 -3.33 -4.36
N ALA A 150 4.79 -2.55 -4.57
CA ALA A 150 4.56 -1.34 -3.81
C ALA A 150 4.04 -1.66 -2.40
N PRO A 151 4.70 -1.22 -1.31
CA PRO A 151 4.16 -1.39 0.03
C PRO A 151 2.82 -0.66 0.20
N PRO A 152 1.87 -1.18 0.99
CA PRO A 152 0.62 -0.50 1.29
C PRO A 152 0.87 0.82 2.05
N PRO A 153 -0.09 1.75 2.08
CA PRO A 153 0.07 3.07 2.69
C PRO A 153 0.63 3.04 4.11
N GLU A 154 0.10 2.16 4.97
CA GLU A 154 0.54 2.02 6.35
C GLU A 154 1.98 1.51 6.45
N ALA A 155 2.38 0.58 5.56
CA ALA A 155 3.76 0.12 5.50
C ALA A 155 4.70 1.23 5.02
N ARG A 156 4.32 2.01 4.00
CA ARG A 156 5.13 3.16 3.55
C ARG A 156 5.30 4.20 4.65
N ALA A 157 4.22 4.52 5.36
CA ALA A 157 4.25 5.44 6.48
C ALA A 157 5.15 4.93 7.61
N LEU A 158 5.09 3.63 7.90
CA LEU A 158 5.94 2.99 8.90
C LEU A 158 7.42 2.99 8.50
N ILE A 159 7.74 2.60 7.27
CA ILE A 159 9.11 2.60 6.71
C ILE A 159 9.71 4.02 6.76
N ALA A 160 8.92 5.05 6.46
CA ALA A 160 9.40 6.43 6.47
C ALA A 160 9.67 7.00 7.89
N GLN A 161 9.13 6.38 8.95
CA GLN A 161 9.31 6.82 10.33
C GLN A 161 10.45 6.11 11.06
N LEU A 162 10.92 4.99 10.53
CA LEU A 162 12.01 4.22 11.10
C LEU A 162 13.34 4.60 10.43
N PRO A 163 14.45 4.60 11.18
CA PRO A 163 15.77 4.90 10.63
C PRO A 163 16.28 3.83 9.65
#